data_AF-A0A7W1E4C6-F1
#
_entry.id   AF-A0A7W1E4C6-F1
#
_cell.length_a   1.000
_cell.length_b   1.000
_cell.length_c   1.000
_cell.angle_alpha   90.00
_cell.angle_beta   90.00
_cell.angle_gamma   90.00
#
_symmetry.space_group_name_H-M   'P 1'
#
loop_
_entity.id
_entity.type
_entity.pdbx_description
1 polymer ?
#
loop_
_entity_poly.entity_id
_entity_poly.type
_entity_poly.pdbx_seq_one_letter_code
_entity_poly.pdbx_strand_id
1 'polypeptide(L)'
;MLAAVIALLGTACNPTSSVASCQPEHVDNGPDGYVTMQQGSAGTYVQWGMQPKDSQFATYGHWVVDVYTDLELYDHKDQTYVPHGSIENYSGRGVKPGKLLEIKGTVTALGAAAKIYGVCKMA
;
A
#
# COMPACT_ATOMS: atom_id res chain seq x y z
N MET A 1 58.57 1.14 3.17
CA MET A 1 57.29 1.38 3.88
C MET A 1 56.18 0.95 2.95
N LEU A 2 55.43 -0.09 3.33
CA LEU A 2 54.32 -0.65 2.56
C LEU A 2 53.04 -0.01 3.13
N ALA A 3 52.26 0.71 2.32
CA ALA A 3 50.96 1.23 2.74
C ALA A 3 49.89 0.70 1.77
N ALA A 4 48.99 -0.09 2.34
CA ALA A 4 48.01 -0.89 1.65
C ALA A 4 46.89 -0.04 1.03
N VAL A 5 46.51 -0.42 -0.20
CA VAL A 5 45.32 0.09 -0.89
C VAL A 5 44.09 -0.50 -0.19
N ILE A 6 43.34 0.33 0.53
CA ILE A 6 42.02 -0.04 1.05
C ILE A 6 41.04 0.04 -0.12
N ALA A 7 40.77 -1.10 -0.75
CA ALA A 7 39.65 -1.24 -1.67
C ALA A 7 38.35 -1.21 -0.85
N LEU A 8 37.62 -0.09 -0.90
CA LEU A 8 36.23 -0.05 -0.45
C LEU A 8 35.40 -0.96 -1.39
N LEU A 9 35.19 -2.19 -0.96
CA LEU A 9 34.12 -3.05 -1.46
C LEU A 9 32.79 -2.43 -1.04
N GLY A 10 32.29 -1.49 -1.85
CA GLY A 10 30.91 -1.02 -1.77
C GLY A 10 30.00 -2.18 -2.17
N THR A 11 29.50 -2.92 -1.18
CA THR A 11 28.36 -3.81 -1.36
C THR A 11 27.17 -2.97 -1.83
N ALA A 12 26.83 -3.09 -3.11
CA ALA A 12 25.58 -2.59 -3.65
C ALA A 12 24.43 -3.25 -2.90
N CYS A 13 23.69 -2.49 -2.10
CA CYS A 13 22.35 -2.89 -1.68
C CYS A 13 21.52 -3.06 -2.95
N ASN A 14 21.13 -4.29 -3.24
CA ASN A 14 20.15 -4.61 -4.27
C ASN A 14 18.79 -4.88 -3.57
N PRO A 15 17.95 -3.88 -3.27
CA PRO A 15 16.60 -4.14 -2.84
C PRO A 15 15.69 -4.15 -4.07
N THR A 16 15.75 -5.21 -4.88
CA THR A 16 14.70 -5.45 -5.88
C THR A 16 13.92 -6.69 -5.50
N SER A 17 13.26 -6.65 -4.33
CA SER A 17 11.96 -7.33 -4.25
C SER A 17 11.04 -6.54 -5.18
N SER A 18 10.80 -7.06 -6.38
CA SER A 18 9.86 -6.44 -7.32
C SER A 18 8.51 -6.30 -6.63
N VAL A 19 7.97 -5.08 -6.55
CA VAL A 19 6.60 -4.85 -6.10
C VAL A 19 5.65 -5.64 -6.99
N ALA A 20 4.76 -6.43 -6.40
CA ALA A 20 3.82 -7.28 -7.11
C ALA A 20 2.78 -6.47 -7.88
N SER A 21 2.22 -7.05 -8.94
CA SER A 21 1.17 -6.43 -9.75
C SER A 21 -0.15 -6.35 -8.99
N CYS A 22 -0.95 -5.29 -9.18
CA CYS A 22 -2.33 -5.23 -8.71
C CYS A 22 -3.27 -6.17 -9.48
N GLN A 23 -2.82 -6.71 -10.62
CA GLN A 23 -3.59 -7.59 -11.51
C GLN A 23 -3.25 -9.08 -11.30
N PRO A 24 -4.26 -9.98 -11.33
CA PRO A 24 -5.69 -9.67 -11.27
C PRO A 24 -6.13 -9.23 -9.88
N GLU A 25 -5.39 -9.67 -8.86
CA GLU A 25 -5.61 -9.40 -7.45
C GLU A 25 -4.25 -9.50 -6.74
N HIS A 26 -4.06 -8.65 -5.74
CA HIS A 26 -2.91 -8.64 -4.86
C HIS A 26 -3.37 -8.43 -3.42
N VAL A 27 -2.71 -9.11 -2.49
CA VAL A 27 -2.99 -9.01 -1.06
C VAL A 27 -1.68 -8.79 -0.31
N ASP A 28 -1.55 -7.62 0.31
CA ASP A 28 -0.45 -7.37 1.24
C ASP A 28 -0.88 -7.69 2.68
N ASN A 29 -0.19 -8.64 3.27
CA ASN A 29 -0.45 -9.11 4.62
C ASN A 29 0.55 -8.50 5.60
N GLY A 30 0.08 -7.62 6.48
CA GLY A 30 0.85 -7.08 7.60
C GLY A 30 0.55 -7.80 8.93
N PRO A 31 1.24 -7.44 10.02
CA PRO A 31 0.97 -8.00 11.34
C PRO A 31 -0.44 -7.67 11.86
N ASP A 32 -0.92 -6.44 11.60
CA ASP A 32 -2.18 -5.93 12.18
C ASP A 32 -3.41 -6.13 11.28
N GLY A 33 -3.20 -6.49 10.01
CA GLY A 33 -4.26 -6.55 9.01
C GLY A 33 -3.70 -6.79 7.62
N TYR A 34 -4.55 -6.63 6.61
CA TYR A 34 -4.18 -6.77 5.21
C TYR A 34 -4.88 -5.73 4.34
N VAL A 35 -4.32 -5.52 3.15
CA VAL A 35 -4.93 -4.71 2.08
C VAL A 35 -5.12 -5.60 0.86
N THR A 36 -6.32 -5.58 0.28
CA THR A 36 -6.61 -6.19 -1.02
C THR A 36 -6.63 -5.11 -2.08
N MET A 37 -6.02 -5.37 -3.24
CA MET A 37 -6.01 -4.49 -4.40
C MET A 37 -6.25 -5.32 -5.66
N GLN A 38 -7.21 -4.93 -6.49
CA GLN A 38 -7.67 -5.73 -7.62
C GLN A 38 -7.80 -4.87 -8.87
N GLN A 39 -7.11 -5.26 -9.94
CA GLN A 39 -7.22 -4.63 -11.25
C GLN A 39 -7.60 -5.68 -12.28
N GLY A 40 -8.76 -5.55 -12.92
CA GLY A 40 -9.27 -6.55 -13.86
C GLY A 40 -8.40 -6.71 -15.10
N SER A 41 -7.97 -5.59 -15.69
CA SER A 41 -6.99 -5.57 -16.79
C SER A 41 -6.12 -4.32 -16.76
N ALA A 42 -4.99 -4.34 -17.46
CA ALA A 42 -4.09 -3.20 -17.55
C ALA A 42 -4.83 -1.90 -17.93
N GLY A 43 -4.53 -0.81 -17.23
CA GLY A 43 -5.16 0.50 -17.42
C GLY A 43 -6.63 0.64 -17.00
N THR A 44 -7.28 -0.38 -16.43
CA THR A 44 -8.63 -0.22 -15.83
C THR A 44 -8.55 0.27 -14.40
N TYR A 45 -9.71 0.63 -13.83
CA TYR A 45 -9.80 0.97 -12.41
C TYR A 45 -9.22 -0.12 -11.51
N VAL A 46 -8.76 0.29 -10.33
CA VAL A 46 -8.31 -0.61 -9.25
C VAL A 46 -9.32 -0.54 -8.12
N GLN A 47 -9.83 -1.68 -7.67
CA GLN A 47 -10.61 -1.77 -6.42
C GLN A 47 -9.68 -2.08 -5.27
N TRP A 48 -9.98 -1.56 -4.09
CA TRP A 48 -9.20 -1.87 -2.90
C TRP A 48 -10.04 -1.92 -1.63
N GLY A 49 -9.52 -2.65 -0.65
CA GLY A 49 -10.08 -2.73 0.69
C GLY A 49 -9.00 -2.98 1.73
N MET A 50 -9.27 -2.60 2.97
CA MET A 50 -8.43 -2.96 4.12
C MET A 50 -9.21 -3.89 5.04
N GLN A 51 -8.53 -4.67 5.86
CA GLN A 51 -9.18 -5.45 6.92
C GLN A 51 -8.22 -5.63 8.09
N PRO A 52 -8.64 -5.36 9.35
CA PRO A 52 -7.82 -5.67 10.51
C PRO A 52 -7.91 -7.17 10.85
N LYS A 53 -6.85 -7.70 11.46
CA LYS A 53 -6.84 -9.05 12.02
C LYS A 53 -7.55 -9.13 13.37
N ASP A 54 -7.43 -8.08 14.18
CA ASP A 54 -8.17 -7.95 15.43
C ASP A 54 -9.57 -7.36 15.17
N SER A 55 -10.59 -8.09 15.59
CA SER A 55 -11.99 -7.74 15.36
C SER A 55 -12.42 -6.45 16.04
N GLN A 56 -11.75 -6.01 17.12
CA GLN A 56 -12.09 -4.75 17.79
C GLN A 56 -11.95 -3.55 16.85
N PHE A 57 -10.97 -3.56 15.95
CA PHE A 57 -10.77 -2.51 14.95
C PHE A 57 -11.81 -2.57 13.83
N ALA A 58 -12.36 -3.74 13.51
CA ALA A 58 -13.44 -3.86 12.54
C ALA A 58 -14.78 -3.35 13.11
N THR A 59 -15.00 -3.53 14.42
CA THR A 59 -16.26 -3.17 15.10
C THR A 59 -16.28 -1.75 15.63
N TYR A 60 -15.18 -1.28 16.22
CA TYR A 60 -15.11 0.01 16.92
C TYR A 60 -14.02 0.93 16.37
N GLY A 61 -13.38 0.54 15.26
CA GLY A 61 -12.25 1.27 14.71
C GLY A 61 -12.65 2.62 14.14
N HIS A 62 -11.91 3.65 14.53
CA HIS A 62 -11.79 4.89 13.79
C HIS A 62 -10.56 4.82 12.88
N TRP A 63 -10.79 4.91 11.59
CA TRP A 63 -9.84 4.70 10.50
C TRP A 63 -9.44 6.03 9.88
N VAL A 64 -8.13 6.23 9.73
CA VAL A 64 -7.55 7.31 8.93
C VAL A 64 -6.66 6.67 7.87
N VAL A 65 -7.02 6.85 6.60
CA VAL A 65 -6.37 6.19 5.46
C VAL A 65 -6.04 7.19 4.37
N ASP A 66 -4.82 7.13 3.89
CA ASP A 66 -4.38 7.81 2.68
C ASP A 66 -4.12 6.81 1.56
N VAL A 67 -4.54 7.19 0.35
CA VAL A 67 -4.30 6.42 -0.86
C VAL A 67 -3.48 7.26 -1.82
N TYR A 68 -2.38 6.70 -2.30
CA TYR A 68 -1.45 7.37 -3.19
C TYR A 68 -1.33 6.64 -4.52
N THR A 69 -1.27 7.41 -5.61
CA THR A 69 -0.96 6.93 -6.96
C THR A 69 0.31 7.64 -7.43
N ASP A 70 1.36 6.88 -7.75
CA ASP A 70 2.65 7.44 -8.16
C ASP A 70 3.20 8.50 -7.18
N LEU A 71 3.10 8.21 -5.87
CA LEU A 71 3.50 9.10 -4.76
C LEU A 71 2.66 10.38 -4.61
N GLU A 72 1.60 10.56 -5.39
CA GLU A 72 0.65 11.66 -5.24
C GLU A 72 -0.58 11.21 -4.45
N LEU A 73 -1.05 12.03 -3.50
CA LEU A 73 -2.27 11.73 -2.76
C LEU A 73 -3.48 11.72 -3.72
N TYR A 74 -4.16 10.58 -3.78
CA TYR A 74 -5.37 10.37 -4.57
C TYR A 74 -6.63 10.60 -3.73
N ASP A 75 -6.74 9.89 -2.60
CA ASP A 75 -7.90 9.89 -1.69
C ASP A 75 -7.45 9.90 -0.22
N HIS A 76 -8.32 10.43 0.63
CA HIS A 76 -8.17 10.42 2.09
C HIS A 76 -9.50 10.00 2.71
N LYS A 77 -9.46 9.04 3.63
CA LYS A 77 -10.64 8.58 4.38
C LYS A 77 -10.40 8.77 5.87
N ASP A 78 -11.40 9.36 6.52
CA ASP A 78 -11.53 9.48 7.95
C ASP A 78 -12.94 8.98 8.30
N GLN A 79 -13.05 7.77 8.88
CA GLN A 79 -14.33 7.08 9.02
C GLN A 79 -14.34 6.00 10.11
N THR A 80 -15.52 5.54 10.51
CA THR A 80 -15.72 4.59 11.63
C THR A 80 -16.05 3.16 11.18
N TYR A 81 -15.72 2.81 9.95
CA TYR A 81 -15.91 1.46 9.39
C TYR A 81 -14.77 1.10 8.44
N VAL A 82 -14.63 -0.20 8.16
CA VAL A 82 -13.54 -0.75 7.36
C VAL A 82 -13.48 -0.10 5.97
N PRO A 83 -12.35 0.55 5.62
CA PRO A 83 -12.24 1.36 4.41
C PRO A 83 -12.03 0.51 3.15
N HIS A 84 -12.67 0.96 2.07
CA HIS A 84 -12.57 0.41 0.74
C HIS A 84 -12.86 1.51 -0.29
N GLY A 85 -12.51 1.28 -1.56
CA GLY A 85 -12.77 2.24 -2.61
C GLY A 85 -12.27 1.80 -3.98
N SER A 86 -12.31 2.74 -4.93
CA SER A 86 -11.87 2.54 -6.30
C SER A 86 -10.93 3.66 -6.74
N ILE A 87 -9.91 3.33 -7.52
CA ILE A 87 -9.04 4.27 -8.23
C ILE A 87 -9.50 4.32 -9.68
N GLU A 88 -10.07 5.43 -10.09
CA GLU A 88 -10.57 5.62 -11.46
C GLU A 88 -9.41 5.72 -12.47
N ASN A 89 -9.64 5.30 -13.71
CA ASN A 89 -8.62 5.32 -14.77
C ASN A 89 -8.65 6.55 -15.68
N TYR A 90 -9.65 7.43 -15.55
CA TYR A 90 -9.80 8.64 -16.37
C TYR A 90 -9.39 9.94 -15.66
N SER A 91 -9.08 9.88 -14.37
CA SER A 91 -8.63 11.07 -13.63
C SER A 91 -7.11 11.27 -13.81
N GLY A 92 -6.64 12.52 -13.79
CA GLY A 92 -5.20 12.82 -13.92
C GLY A 92 -4.34 12.26 -12.77
N ARG A 93 -4.97 11.96 -11.63
CA ARG A 93 -4.36 11.29 -10.46
C ARG A 93 -4.72 9.80 -10.39
N GLY A 94 -5.36 9.25 -11.41
CA GLY A 94 -5.92 7.91 -11.40
C GLY A 94 -4.91 6.80 -11.62
N VAL A 95 -5.38 5.73 -12.26
CA VAL A 95 -4.53 4.59 -12.62
C VAL A 95 -3.45 5.01 -13.63
N LYS A 96 -2.20 4.78 -13.26
CA LYS A 96 -1.01 5.04 -14.08
C LYS A 96 -0.26 3.71 -14.27
N PRO A 97 -0.39 3.03 -15.43
CA PRO A 97 0.28 1.76 -15.69
C PRO A 97 1.78 1.81 -15.38
N GLY A 98 2.26 0.80 -14.68
CA GLY A 98 3.65 0.69 -14.23
C GLY A 98 4.02 1.53 -13.01
N LYS A 99 3.11 2.38 -12.49
CA LYS A 99 3.31 3.14 -11.26
C LYS A 99 2.75 2.42 -10.04
N LEU A 100 3.12 2.91 -8.86
CA LEU A 100 2.70 2.34 -7.59
C LEU A 100 1.33 2.87 -7.18
N LEU A 101 0.50 1.97 -6.67
CA LEU A 101 -0.60 2.27 -5.77
C LEU A 101 -0.12 1.95 -4.35
N GLU A 102 -0.18 2.92 -3.45
CA GLU A 102 0.12 2.73 -2.02
C GLU A 102 -1.10 3.09 -1.18
N ILE A 103 -1.42 2.26 -0.19
CA ILE A 103 -2.53 2.48 0.74
C ILE A 103 -1.96 2.40 2.16
N LYS A 104 -2.11 3.47 2.93
CA LYS A 104 -1.57 3.62 4.29
C LYS A 104 -2.72 3.93 5.22
N GLY A 105 -2.99 3.04 6.18
CA GLY A 105 -4.04 3.24 7.17
C GLY A 105 -3.55 3.11 8.60
N THR A 106 -4.09 3.95 9.47
CA THR A 106 -4.08 3.74 10.92
C THR A 106 -5.50 3.55 11.40
N VAL A 107 -5.71 2.59 12.29
CA VAL A 107 -7.00 2.41 12.97
C VAL A 107 -6.78 2.49 14.47
N THR A 108 -7.70 3.17 15.17
CA THR A 108 -7.72 3.22 16.63
C THR A 108 -9.03 2.68 17.17
N ALA A 109 -8.98 1.87 18.22
CA ALA A 109 -10.16 1.33 18.90
C ALA A 109 -9.83 1.05 20.35
N LEU A 110 -10.70 1.44 21.28
CA LEU A 110 -10.61 1.09 22.71
C LEU A 110 -9.23 1.35 23.35
N GLY A 111 -8.53 2.40 22.92
CA GLY A 111 -7.20 2.76 23.41
C GLY A 111 -6.03 2.03 22.74
N ALA A 112 -6.30 1.13 21.78
CA ALA A 112 -5.30 0.49 20.94
C ALA A 112 -5.21 1.17 19.56
N ALA A 113 -4.07 0.97 18.88
CA ALA A 113 -3.85 1.43 17.51
C ALA A 113 -3.16 0.35 16.67
N ALA A 114 -3.50 0.28 15.40
CA ALA A 114 -2.91 -0.64 14.42
C ALA A 114 -2.55 0.10 13.13
N LYS A 115 -1.50 -0.36 12.44
CA LYS A 115 -1.07 0.19 11.14
C LYS A 115 -1.18 -0.88 10.07
N ILE A 116 -1.90 -0.56 9.00
CA ILE A 116 -2.12 -1.48 7.89
C ILE A 116 -1.66 -0.79 6.61
N TYR A 117 -0.89 -1.51 5.81
CA TYR A 117 -0.22 -0.99 4.62
C TYR A 117 -0.33 -1.98 3.47
N GLY A 118 -0.51 -1.46 2.26
CA GLY A 118 -0.44 -2.22 1.02
C GLY A 118 0.18 -1.41 -0.10
N VAL A 119 0.86 -2.10 -1.01
CA VAL A 119 1.48 -1.54 -2.19
C VAL A 119 1.45 -2.55 -3.35
N CYS A 120 1.03 -2.09 -4.51
CA CYS A 120 1.16 -2.86 -5.74
C CYS A 120 1.52 -1.97 -6.92
N LYS A 121 2.07 -2.58 -7.96
CA LYS A 121 2.33 -1.94 -9.24
C LYS A 121 1.08 -2.09 -10.10
N MET A 122 0.50 -0.97 -10.52
CA MET A 122 -0.64 -0.97 -11.44
C MET A 122 -0.20 -1.54 -12.79
N ALA A 123 -1.02 -2.43 -13.34
CA ALA A 123 -0.81 -3.04 -14.64
C ALA A 123 -1.14 -2.06 -15.78
#